data_AF-A0A368VWT8-F1
#
_entry.id   AF-A0A368VWT8-F1
#
_cell.length_a   1.000
_cell.length_b   1.000
_cell.length_c   1.000
_cell.angle_alpha   90.00
_cell.angle_beta   90.00
_cell.angle_gamma   90.00
#
_symmetry.space_group_name_H-M   'P 1'
#
loop_
_entity.id
_entity.type
_entity.pdbx_description
1 polymer ?
#
loop_
_entity_poly.entity_id
_entity_poly.type
_entity_poly.pdbx_seq_one_letter_code
_entity_poly.pdbx_strand_id
1 'polypeptide(L)'
;MIVAIGIAVLGALLTALAPLLGLVTPQRPPAFASWPLLLILGVFPPVLATAFARKQRIDSAAGVLIGTALLVPGRLVLDARLLDDAGLAARPSLLHPHDLAPLAPSIGLWVLLAGHVVSGIAGLVAARCRERVPDPIPGSGFETGALDDRGGGLDSTGTGARNQGLLAAVLFATVPASAGVLMAQFASDDPYLLPKAAVDSPALGLLGALLLAVGVPTAGGWFVSSADPDFARGGLLGLAAAVAGVAVPPLFAAAVLERLHYGWGALLELLSVLVLAWLSIPAGRTSPGDRGEETADVRLPGLSRLLAVSGVLGMLAGVSAVAATAMPQLTMPLGSGEVTPYAAPMLLPAGLAVAIVGAAMLSPRAGVLVRPALPVACAALPLAGAATLDTVLTAAQATGAHAGIGAWATGFAVLLAVAAALVAAVAGGVERDEADLTELSLHRAVGRLSVPAALLALGAFGLPVVTAPDYTPPGVFTGFSTTSWGLVVALVSVLVAVVLAPLCRPARAAALPAGAAVVVLVRVLELPLTAGRAEGSGPGPGLWCGLACLVILLIMSAFAARRGAAEAR
;
A
#
# COMPACT_ATOMS: atom_id res chain seq x y z
N MET A 1 -22.82 8.49 -22.43
CA MET A 1 -22.97 8.50 -20.95
C MET A 1 -24.23 7.78 -20.46
N ILE A 2 -25.45 8.16 -20.88
CA ILE A 2 -26.71 7.52 -20.42
C ILE A 2 -26.69 5.99 -20.57
N VAL A 3 -26.22 5.48 -21.72
CA VAL A 3 -26.06 4.04 -21.96
C VAL A 3 -25.13 3.39 -20.93
N ALA A 4 -23.98 3.99 -20.63
CA ALA A 4 -23.05 3.46 -19.62
C ALA A 4 -23.69 3.39 -18.23
N ILE A 5 -24.44 4.43 -17.84
CA ILE A 5 -25.19 4.45 -16.57
C ILE A 5 -26.25 3.34 -16.54
N GLY A 6 -27.01 3.15 -17.63
CA GLY A 6 -28.01 2.07 -17.73
C GLY A 6 -27.40 0.68 -17.59
N ILE A 7 -26.25 0.45 -18.22
CA ILE A 7 -25.49 -0.81 -18.08
C ILE A 7 -25.02 -1.00 -16.63
N ALA A 8 -24.50 0.06 -15.99
CA ALA A 8 -24.08 -0.02 -14.58
C ALA A 8 -25.25 -0.35 -13.63
N VAL A 9 -26.42 0.24 -13.84
CA VAL A 9 -27.64 -0.10 -13.07
C VAL A 9 -28.03 -1.56 -13.26
N LEU A 10 -27.98 -2.06 -14.50
CA LEU A 10 -28.25 -3.47 -14.77
C LEU A 10 -27.26 -4.38 -14.04
N GLY A 11 -25.96 -4.06 -14.08
CA GLY A 11 -24.93 -4.81 -13.34
C GLY A 11 -25.24 -4.87 -11.83
N ALA A 12 -25.58 -3.72 -11.23
CA ALA A 12 -25.98 -3.62 -9.83
C ALA A 12 -27.19 -4.51 -9.50
N LEU A 13 -28.24 -4.46 -10.32
CA LEU A 13 -29.45 -5.27 -10.14
C LEU A 13 -29.14 -6.77 -10.22
N LEU A 14 -28.31 -7.19 -11.17
CA LEU A 14 -27.90 -8.60 -11.28
C LEU A 14 -27.12 -9.06 -10.04
N THR A 15 -26.16 -8.27 -9.55
CA THR A 15 -25.40 -8.62 -8.34
C THR A 15 -26.28 -8.71 -7.09
N ALA A 16 -27.32 -7.87 -6.98
CA ALA A 16 -28.26 -7.90 -5.86
C ALA A 16 -29.30 -9.03 -5.97
N LEU A 17 -29.68 -9.42 -7.20
CA LEU A 17 -30.62 -10.51 -7.45
C LEU A 17 -30.00 -11.90 -7.22
N ALA A 18 -28.69 -12.03 -7.42
CA ALA A 18 -27.99 -13.31 -7.33
C ALA A 18 -28.24 -14.09 -6.02
N PRO A 19 -28.14 -13.50 -4.81
CA PRO A 19 -28.47 -14.20 -3.56
C PRO A 19 -29.90 -14.72 -3.48
N LEU A 20 -30.87 -14.03 -4.10
CA LEU A 20 -32.28 -14.42 -4.11
C LEU A 20 -32.55 -15.65 -4.96
N LEU A 21 -31.74 -15.85 -6.01
CA LEU A 21 -31.82 -17.01 -6.91
C LEU A 21 -31.10 -18.25 -6.36
N GLY A 22 -30.35 -18.09 -5.26
CA GLY A 22 -29.45 -19.11 -4.71
C GLY A 22 -28.16 -19.22 -5.50
N LEU A 23 -27.01 -19.24 -4.82
CA LEU A 23 -25.69 -19.36 -5.48
C LEU A 23 -25.24 -20.80 -5.65
N VAL A 24 -25.74 -21.72 -4.81
CA VAL A 24 -25.33 -23.13 -4.80
C VAL A 24 -26.53 -24.09 -4.69
N THR A 25 -26.31 -25.35 -5.04
CA THR A 25 -27.24 -26.48 -4.84
C THR A 25 -26.55 -27.57 -4.01
N PRO A 26 -27.15 -28.06 -2.90
CA PRO A 26 -28.41 -27.61 -2.29
C PRO A 26 -28.33 -26.16 -1.80
N GLN A 27 -29.47 -25.45 -1.82
CA GLN A 27 -29.50 -24.01 -1.51
C GLN A 27 -29.05 -23.74 -0.08
N ARG A 28 -28.10 -22.83 0.06
CA ARG A 28 -27.70 -22.24 1.35
C ARG A 28 -27.91 -20.74 1.26
N PRO A 29 -28.87 -20.17 2.00
CA PRO A 29 -29.10 -18.73 1.96
C PRO A 29 -27.91 -17.95 2.55
N PRO A 30 -27.81 -16.65 2.28
CA PRO A 30 -26.89 -15.77 3.00
C PRO A 30 -27.23 -15.74 4.49
N ALA A 31 -26.24 -15.43 5.34
CA ALA A 31 -26.41 -15.40 6.80
C ALA A 31 -27.40 -14.31 7.27
N PHE A 32 -27.65 -13.30 6.43
CA PHE A 32 -28.64 -12.25 6.64
C PHE A 32 -29.25 -11.84 5.29
N ALA A 33 -30.33 -11.06 5.32
CA ALA A 33 -30.95 -10.50 4.12
C ALA A 33 -30.04 -9.45 3.45
N SER A 34 -29.06 -9.91 2.68
CA SER A 34 -27.97 -9.11 2.14
C SER A 34 -28.30 -8.37 0.84
N TRP A 35 -29.32 -8.82 0.11
CA TRP A 35 -29.70 -8.24 -1.18
C TRP A 35 -29.97 -6.71 -1.13
N PRO A 36 -30.59 -6.11 -0.08
CA PRO A 36 -30.80 -4.66 -0.04
C PRO A 36 -29.48 -3.92 0.09
N LEU A 37 -28.55 -4.44 0.91
CA LEU A 37 -27.23 -3.86 1.08
C LEU A 37 -26.42 -3.92 -0.22
N LEU A 38 -26.43 -5.06 -0.90
CA LEU A 38 -25.75 -5.22 -2.19
C LEU A 38 -26.35 -4.32 -3.26
N LEU A 39 -27.68 -4.14 -3.26
CA LEU A 39 -28.36 -3.21 -4.17
C LEU A 39 -27.95 -1.76 -3.90
N ILE A 40 -27.94 -1.32 -2.63
CA ILE A 40 -27.53 0.04 -2.25
C ILE A 40 -26.10 0.29 -2.69
N LEU A 41 -25.17 -0.62 -2.39
CA LEU A 41 -23.76 -0.50 -2.77
C LEU A 41 -23.57 -0.54 -4.29
N GLY A 42 -24.31 -1.40 -5.00
CA GLY A 42 -24.22 -1.52 -6.46
C GLY A 42 -24.81 -0.33 -7.21
N VAL A 43 -25.90 0.26 -6.72
CA VAL A 43 -26.58 1.41 -7.35
C VAL A 43 -25.92 2.74 -7.00
N PHE A 44 -25.10 2.79 -5.96
CA PHE A 44 -24.42 4.02 -5.55
C PHE A 44 -23.54 4.65 -6.65
N PRO A 45 -22.64 3.91 -7.34
CA PRO A 45 -21.87 4.46 -8.47
C PRO A 45 -22.73 5.01 -9.64
N PRO A 46 -23.73 4.31 -10.20
CA PRO A 46 -24.55 4.89 -11.26
C PRO A 46 -25.39 6.07 -10.79
N VAL A 47 -25.81 6.13 -9.51
CA VAL A 47 -26.46 7.33 -8.95
C VAL A 47 -25.51 8.51 -8.90
N LEU A 48 -24.28 8.32 -8.44
CA LEU A 48 -23.25 9.36 -8.46
C LEU A 48 -22.93 9.84 -9.89
N ALA A 49 -22.75 8.90 -10.82
CA ALA A 49 -22.52 9.21 -12.23
C ALA A 49 -23.70 9.99 -12.83
N THR A 50 -24.94 9.62 -12.51
CA THR A 50 -26.14 10.35 -12.91
C THR A 50 -26.16 11.77 -12.33
N ALA A 51 -25.80 11.92 -11.06
CA ALA A 51 -25.75 13.24 -10.41
C ALA A 51 -24.70 14.17 -11.05
N PHE A 52 -23.53 13.65 -11.41
CA PHE A 52 -22.51 14.42 -12.15
C PHE A 52 -22.95 14.72 -13.59
N ALA A 53 -23.53 13.74 -14.29
CA ALA A 53 -24.02 13.93 -15.66
C ALA A 53 -25.13 15.00 -15.71
N ARG A 54 -26.05 15.01 -14.74
CA ARG A 54 -27.08 16.06 -14.60
C ARG A 54 -26.50 17.45 -14.37
N LYS A 55 -25.33 17.54 -13.74
CA LYS A 55 -24.56 18.78 -13.54
C LYS A 55 -23.64 19.11 -14.72
N GLN A 56 -23.78 18.43 -15.86
CA GLN A 56 -22.93 18.58 -17.05
C GLN A 56 -21.44 18.27 -16.82
N ARG A 57 -21.11 17.54 -15.75
CA ARG A 57 -19.74 17.10 -15.43
C ARG A 57 -19.51 15.69 -15.95
N ILE A 58 -19.44 15.56 -17.27
CA ILE A 58 -19.40 14.25 -17.95
C ILE A 58 -18.11 13.48 -17.62
N ASP A 59 -16.98 14.17 -17.45
CA ASP A 59 -15.72 13.52 -17.06
C ASP A 59 -15.75 12.98 -15.63
N SER A 60 -16.35 13.71 -14.68
CA SER A 60 -16.61 13.16 -13.34
C SER A 60 -17.53 11.94 -13.39
N ALA A 61 -18.60 11.99 -14.19
CA ALA A 61 -19.50 10.85 -14.36
C ALA A 61 -18.79 9.63 -14.98
N ALA A 62 -17.93 9.85 -15.97
CA ALA A 62 -17.10 8.80 -16.58
C ALA A 62 -16.11 8.22 -15.57
N GLY A 63 -15.42 9.10 -14.84
CA GLY A 63 -14.46 8.75 -13.79
C GLY A 63 -15.07 7.83 -12.74
N VAL A 64 -16.30 8.11 -12.27
CA VAL A 64 -16.99 7.26 -11.30
C VAL A 64 -17.14 5.84 -11.84
N LEU A 65 -17.67 5.68 -13.06
CA LEU A 65 -17.93 4.35 -13.64
C LEU A 65 -16.63 3.60 -13.97
N ILE A 66 -15.61 4.30 -14.46
CA ILE A 66 -14.30 3.73 -14.75
C ILE A 66 -13.60 3.31 -13.47
N GLY A 67 -13.62 4.15 -12.43
CA GLY A 67 -13.05 3.85 -11.12
C GLY A 67 -13.66 2.61 -10.49
N THR A 68 -14.98 2.43 -10.65
CA THR A 68 -15.61 1.18 -10.21
C THR A 68 -15.24 -0.03 -11.04
N ALA A 69 -15.13 0.14 -12.36
CA ALA A 69 -14.84 -0.96 -13.28
C ALA A 69 -13.40 -1.50 -13.13
N LEU A 70 -12.43 -0.66 -12.73
CA LEU A 70 -11.04 -1.07 -12.56
C LEU A 70 -10.85 -2.17 -11.50
N LEU A 71 -11.73 -2.25 -10.50
CA LEU A 71 -11.66 -3.30 -9.46
C LEU A 71 -12.53 -4.54 -9.78
N VAL A 72 -13.29 -4.51 -10.87
CA VAL A 72 -14.15 -5.64 -11.28
C VAL A 72 -13.36 -6.93 -11.48
N PRO A 73 -12.18 -6.97 -12.12
CA PRO A 73 -11.44 -8.22 -12.29
C PRO A 73 -11.11 -8.91 -10.97
N GLY A 74 -10.65 -8.15 -9.96
CA GLY A 74 -10.36 -8.68 -8.64
C GLY A 74 -11.60 -9.22 -7.93
N ARG A 75 -12.72 -8.46 -7.97
CA ARG A 75 -14.00 -8.90 -7.38
C ARG A 75 -14.57 -10.14 -8.07
N LEU A 76 -14.50 -10.18 -9.40
CA LEU A 76 -14.96 -11.30 -10.21
C LEU A 76 -14.17 -12.56 -9.87
N VAL A 77 -12.85 -12.49 -9.76
CA VAL A 77 -12.01 -13.64 -9.39
C VAL A 77 -12.30 -14.09 -7.95
N LEU A 78 -12.48 -13.16 -7.00
CA LEU A 78 -12.83 -13.51 -5.62
C LEU A 78 -14.17 -14.25 -5.53
N ASP A 79 -15.17 -13.84 -6.30
CA ASP A 79 -16.49 -14.47 -6.27
C ASP A 79 -16.53 -15.72 -7.16
N ALA A 80 -15.69 -15.81 -8.20
CA ALA A 80 -15.52 -17.01 -9.01
C ALA A 80 -14.92 -18.19 -8.22
N ARG A 81 -14.29 -17.93 -7.07
CA ARG A 81 -13.89 -18.99 -6.12
C ARG A 81 -15.04 -19.89 -5.70
N LEU A 82 -16.29 -19.39 -5.72
CA LEU A 82 -17.49 -20.20 -5.45
C LEU A 82 -17.71 -21.33 -6.46
N LEU A 83 -17.02 -21.30 -7.62
CA LEU A 83 -17.03 -22.40 -8.60
C LEU A 83 -16.15 -23.59 -8.17
N ASP A 84 -15.11 -23.33 -7.39
CA ASP A 84 -14.11 -24.33 -6.97
C ASP A 84 -14.52 -24.96 -5.64
N ASP A 85 -14.65 -24.13 -4.60
CA ASP A 85 -15.14 -24.55 -3.29
C ASP A 85 -15.91 -23.42 -2.62
N ALA A 86 -17.23 -23.52 -2.66
CA ALA A 86 -18.12 -22.53 -2.09
C ALA A 86 -18.05 -22.49 -0.54
N GLY A 87 -17.72 -23.62 0.11
CA GLY A 87 -17.59 -23.69 1.57
C GLY A 87 -16.42 -22.87 2.09
N LEU A 88 -15.34 -22.78 1.31
CA LEU A 88 -14.16 -22.02 1.69
C LEU A 88 -14.23 -20.52 1.39
N ALA A 89 -15.23 -20.05 0.63
CA ALA A 89 -15.30 -18.65 0.19
C ALA A 89 -15.58 -17.65 1.33
N ALA A 90 -16.07 -18.11 2.48
CA ALA A 90 -16.32 -17.31 3.70
C ALA A 90 -17.01 -15.95 3.41
N ARG A 91 -18.12 -15.98 2.66
CA ARG A 91 -18.89 -14.80 2.22
C ARG A 91 -20.26 -14.78 2.90
N PRO A 92 -20.40 -14.30 4.15
CA PRO A 92 -21.67 -14.36 4.89
C PRO A 92 -22.81 -13.60 4.20
N SER A 93 -22.49 -12.58 3.40
CA SER A 93 -23.46 -11.83 2.59
C SER A 93 -23.96 -12.60 1.36
N LEU A 94 -23.32 -13.70 0.95
CA LEU A 94 -23.72 -14.48 -0.22
C LEU A 94 -24.16 -15.90 0.17
N LEU A 95 -23.51 -16.49 1.16
CA LEU A 95 -23.62 -17.91 1.47
C LEU A 95 -23.32 -18.17 2.96
N HIS A 96 -24.17 -18.96 3.63
CA HIS A 96 -23.92 -19.49 4.97
C HIS A 96 -24.05 -21.02 5.01
N PRO A 97 -22.94 -21.75 4.87
CA PRO A 97 -22.95 -23.20 5.06
C PRO A 97 -23.25 -23.56 6.52
N HIS A 98 -23.95 -24.67 6.76
CA HIS A 98 -24.23 -25.22 8.10
C HIS A 98 -23.93 -26.71 8.21
N ASP A 99 -23.35 -27.29 7.16
CA ASP A 99 -22.78 -28.62 7.13
C ASP A 99 -21.63 -28.65 6.10
N LEU A 100 -20.99 -29.81 5.95
CA LEU A 100 -19.88 -30.04 5.03
C LEU A 100 -20.33 -30.72 3.72
N ALA A 101 -21.63 -30.66 3.38
CA ALA A 101 -22.12 -31.25 2.15
C ALA A 101 -21.50 -30.54 0.93
N PRO A 102 -21.13 -31.27 -0.14
CA PRO A 102 -20.60 -30.65 -1.34
C PRO A 102 -21.63 -29.70 -1.96
N LEU A 103 -21.17 -28.50 -2.33
CA LEU A 103 -21.99 -27.43 -2.89
C LEU A 103 -21.66 -27.26 -4.37
N ALA A 104 -22.64 -27.50 -5.24
CA ALA A 104 -22.48 -27.26 -6.67
C ALA A 104 -22.93 -25.84 -7.03
N PRO A 105 -22.28 -25.15 -7.97
CA PRO A 105 -22.75 -23.89 -8.55
C PRO A 105 -24.20 -23.96 -9.02
N SER A 106 -24.95 -22.86 -8.85
CA SER A 106 -26.31 -22.73 -9.40
C SER A 106 -26.49 -21.40 -10.15
N ILE A 107 -27.71 -21.15 -10.64
CA ILE A 107 -28.01 -20.00 -11.52
C ILE A 107 -27.63 -18.66 -10.88
N GLY A 108 -27.81 -18.48 -9.57
CA GLY A 108 -27.49 -17.22 -8.90
C GLY A 108 -26.01 -16.88 -8.93
N LEU A 109 -25.10 -17.88 -8.93
CA LEU A 109 -23.67 -17.62 -9.08
C LEU A 109 -23.35 -17.06 -10.47
N TRP A 110 -23.93 -17.63 -11.53
CA TRP A 110 -23.75 -17.11 -12.89
C TRP A 110 -24.31 -15.69 -13.05
N VAL A 111 -25.45 -15.40 -12.42
CA VAL A 111 -26.04 -14.07 -12.38
C VAL A 111 -25.13 -13.07 -11.64
N LEU A 112 -24.48 -13.49 -10.54
CA LEU A 112 -23.50 -12.67 -9.82
C LEU A 112 -22.31 -12.31 -10.71
N LEU A 113 -21.71 -13.33 -11.33
CA LEU A 113 -20.55 -13.15 -12.22
C LEU A 113 -20.91 -12.28 -13.44
N ALA A 114 -22.09 -12.49 -14.03
CA ALA A 114 -22.60 -11.65 -15.11
C ALA A 114 -22.78 -10.20 -14.66
N GLY A 115 -23.28 -9.96 -13.44
CA GLY A 115 -23.41 -8.61 -12.87
C GLY A 115 -22.07 -7.87 -12.76
N HIS A 116 -21.00 -8.56 -12.36
CA HIS A 116 -19.64 -8.01 -12.36
C HIS A 116 -19.17 -7.68 -13.78
N VAL A 117 -19.32 -8.61 -14.73
CA VAL A 117 -18.94 -8.38 -16.14
C VAL A 117 -19.67 -7.18 -16.74
N VAL A 118 -20.99 -7.09 -16.53
CA VAL A 118 -21.83 -5.97 -16.99
C VAL A 118 -21.35 -4.65 -16.37
N SER A 119 -20.99 -4.64 -15.09
CA SER A 119 -20.42 -3.46 -14.44
C SER A 119 -19.07 -3.05 -15.04
N GLY A 120 -18.22 -4.02 -15.43
CA GLY A 120 -16.99 -3.76 -16.17
C GLY A 120 -17.24 -3.15 -17.55
N ILE A 121 -18.22 -3.68 -18.30
CA ILE A 121 -18.63 -3.15 -19.61
C ILE A 121 -19.11 -1.70 -19.47
N ALA A 122 -19.84 -1.37 -18.42
CA ALA A 122 -20.27 0.02 -18.17
C ALA A 122 -19.08 0.99 -18.08
N GLY A 123 -18.01 0.60 -17.38
CA GLY A 123 -16.76 1.38 -17.32
C GLY A 123 -16.07 1.52 -18.68
N LEU A 124 -16.01 0.45 -19.47
CA LEU A 124 -15.46 0.49 -20.84
C LEU A 124 -16.25 1.43 -21.75
N VAL A 125 -17.58 1.38 -21.69
CA VAL A 125 -18.46 2.28 -22.46
C VAL A 125 -18.28 3.74 -21.98
N ALA A 126 -18.10 3.95 -20.67
CA ALA A 126 -17.80 5.27 -20.11
C ALA A 126 -16.45 5.82 -20.60
N ALA A 127 -15.41 4.99 -20.70
CA ALA A 127 -14.10 5.39 -21.24
C ALA A 127 -14.21 5.81 -22.71
N ARG A 128 -14.93 5.04 -23.55
CA ARG A 128 -15.20 5.39 -24.95
C ARG A 128 -16.00 6.68 -25.12
N CYS A 129 -16.81 7.07 -24.12
CA CYS A 129 -17.53 8.35 -24.18
C CYS A 129 -16.58 9.55 -24.02
N ARG A 130 -15.46 9.41 -23.29
CA ARG A 130 -14.45 10.47 -23.16
C ARG A 130 -13.63 10.66 -24.44
N GLU A 131 -13.24 9.56 -25.07
CA GLU A 131 -12.47 9.58 -26.35
C GLU A 131 -13.22 10.24 -27.51
N ARG A 132 -14.55 10.34 -27.45
CA ARG A 132 -15.41 10.84 -28.52
C ARG A 132 -15.72 12.33 -28.45
N VAL A 133 -15.22 13.05 -27.44
CA VAL A 133 -15.26 14.52 -27.45
C VAL A 133 -14.21 14.98 -28.46
N PRO A 134 -14.60 15.48 -29.65
CA PRO A 134 -13.62 15.95 -30.62
C PRO A 134 -12.90 17.17 -30.05
N ASP A 135 -11.61 17.30 -30.34
CA ASP A 135 -10.91 18.58 -30.18
C ASP A 135 -11.77 19.71 -30.78
N PRO A 136 -11.79 20.91 -30.18
CA PRO A 136 -12.51 22.05 -30.74
C PRO A 136 -12.12 22.24 -32.20
N ILE A 137 -13.13 22.45 -33.04
CA ILE A 137 -13.00 22.69 -34.48
C ILE A 137 -11.90 23.74 -34.73
N PRO A 138 -10.87 23.48 -35.55
CA PRO A 138 -9.89 24.50 -35.91
C PRO A 138 -10.62 25.62 -36.65
N GLY A 139 -10.78 26.77 -35.99
CA GLY A 139 -11.49 27.93 -36.53
C GLY A 139 -12.35 28.71 -35.53
N SER A 140 -12.63 28.19 -34.33
CA SER A 140 -13.31 28.95 -33.28
C SER A 140 -12.31 29.73 -32.41
N GLY A 141 -11.69 30.77 -32.96
CA GLY A 141 -11.17 31.99 -32.29
C GLY A 141 -10.40 31.90 -30.96
N PHE A 142 -9.96 30.73 -30.52
CA PHE A 142 -9.14 30.53 -29.35
C PHE A 142 -7.85 29.88 -29.85
N GLU A 143 -6.81 30.70 -29.94
CA GLU A 143 -5.51 30.33 -30.49
C GLU A 143 -4.88 29.21 -29.65
N THR A 144 -5.00 27.98 -30.11
CA THR A 144 -4.12 26.89 -29.72
C THR A 144 -2.78 27.15 -30.39
N GLY A 145 -1.88 27.84 -29.68
CA GLY A 145 -0.51 28.08 -30.12
C GLY A 145 0.25 26.77 -30.28
N ALA A 146 0.26 26.26 -31.51
CA ALA A 146 1.21 25.26 -31.96
C ALA A 146 2.12 25.90 -33.02
N LEU A 147 3.41 25.91 -32.68
CA LEU A 147 4.58 26.19 -33.53
C LEU A 147 4.88 27.68 -33.79
N ASP A 148 5.46 28.33 -32.79
CA ASP A 148 6.51 29.33 -33.04
C ASP A 148 7.82 28.87 -32.39
N ASP A 149 8.75 28.47 -33.24
CA ASP A 149 10.11 28.01 -32.95
C ASP A 149 11.05 29.21 -32.81
N ARG A 150 10.76 30.11 -31.85
CA ARG A 150 11.62 31.26 -31.53
C ARG A 150 11.65 31.55 -30.03
N GLY A 151 12.75 31.12 -29.41
CA GLY A 151 13.34 31.61 -28.16
C GLY A 151 12.47 32.45 -27.23
N GLY A 152 11.86 31.79 -26.25
CA GLY A 152 11.26 32.41 -25.07
C GLY A 152 11.14 31.34 -23.98
N GLY A 153 11.76 31.58 -22.82
CA GLY A 153 11.90 30.61 -21.73
C GLY A 153 10.57 30.04 -21.24
N LEU A 154 10.57 28.71 -21.06
CA LEU A 154 9.43 27.92 -20.61
C LEU A 154 9.30 28.00 -19.08
N ASP A 155 8.45 28.89 -18.58
CA ASP A 155 7.96 28.88 -17.20
C ASP A 155 6.78 27.89 -17.08
N SER A 156 7.08 26.60 -16.94
CA SER A 156 6.09 25.52 -16.72
C SER A 156 5.99 25.07 -15.25
N THR A 157 6.36 25.92 -14.29
CA THR A 157 6.67 25.51 -12.90
C THR A 157 5.48 25.54 -11.93
N GLY A 158 4.29 26.03 -12.31
CA GLY A 158 3.16 26.23 -11.39
C GLY A 158 2.23 25.03 -11.16
N THR A 159 2.07 24.14 -12.14
CA THR A 159 0.99 23.13 -12.13
C THR A 159 1.41 21.76 -11.55
N GLY A 160 2.72 21.46 -11.51
CA GLY A 160 3.26 20.17 -11.07
C GLY A 160 3.18 19.92 -9.56
N ALA A 161 3.59 20.88 -8.75
CA ALA A 161 3.80 20.69 -7.31
C ALA A 161 2.51 20.36 -6.52
N ARG A 162 1.35 20.88 -6.94
CA ARG A 162 0.06 20.63 -6.25
C ARG A 162 -0.48 19.22 -6.52
N ASN A 163 -0.26 18.70 -7.72
CA ASN A 163 -0.71 17.36 -8.10
C ASN A 163 0.11 16.26 -7.43
N GLN A 164 1.38 16.53 -7.09
CA GLN A 164 2.23 15.57 -6.38
C GLN A 164 1.82 15.33 -4.93
N GLY A 165 1.44 16.39 -4.20
CA GLY A 165 0.94 16.26 -2.83
C GLY A 165 -0.34 15.43 -2.76
N LEU A 166 -1.26 15.65 -3.71
CA LEU A 166 -2.49 14.88 -3.85
C LEU A 166 -2.21 13.44 -4.29
N LEU A 167 -1.31 13.23 -5.27
CA LEU A 167 -0.94 11.91 -5.77
C LEU A 167 -0.44 11.04 -4.63
N ALA A 168 0.47 11.57 -3.83
CA ALA A 168 1.01 10.82 -2.72
C ALA A 168 0.03 10.64 -1.57
N ALA A 169 -0.83 11.64 -1.29
CA ALA A 169 -1.90 11.47 -0.32
C ALA A 169 -2.85 10.33 -0.73
N VAL A 170 -3.17 10.23 -2.03
CA VAL A 170 -3.98 9.13 -2.57
C VAL A 170 -3.24 7.80 -2.49
N LEU A 171 -1.97 7.73 -2.92
CA LEU A 171 -1.19 6.49 -2.80
C LEU A 171 -1.09 6.03 -1.33
N PHE A 172 -0.88 6.97 -0.39
CA PHE A 172 -0.91 6.67 1.05
C PHE A 172 -2.28 6.17 1.50
N ALA A 173 -3.36 6.84 1.09
CA ALA A 173 -4.73 6.46 1.40
C ALA A 173 -5.13 5.09 0.85
N THR A 174 -4.45 4.59 -0.19
CA THR A 174 -4.70 3.26 -0.75
C THR A 174 -3.98 2.12 -0.03
N VAL A 175 -2.92 2.40 0.76
CA VAL A 175 -2.16 1.37 1.48
C VAL A 175 -3.04 0.55 2.43
N PRO A 176 -3.91 1.16 3.27
CA PRO A 176 -4.74 0.38 4.17
C PRO A 176 -5.74 -0.51 3.42
N ALA A 177 -6.26 -0.09 2.25
CA ALA A 177 -7.12 -0.94 1.43
C ALA A 177 -6.35 -2.14 0.86
N SER A 178 -5.13 -1.92 0.35
CA SER A 178 -4.28 -3.01 -0.14
C SER A 178 -3.92 -4.00 0.95
N ALA A 179 -3.57 -3.52 2.14
CA ALA A 179 -3.32 -4.37 3.30
C ALA A 179 -4.60 -5.09 3.76
N GLY A 180 -5.72 -4.36 3.82
CA GLY A 180 -6.99 -4.84 4.30
C GLY A 180 -7.54 -6.02 3.50
N VAL A 181 -7.46 -5.94 2.17
CA VAL A 181 -7.89 -7.01 1.26
C VAL A 181 -7.08 -8.30 1.46
N LEU A 182 -5.81 -8.19 1.87
CA LEU A 182 -4.95 -9.35 2.12
C LEU A 182 -5.18 -10.00 3.49
N MET A 183 -5.83 -9.29 4.41
CA MET A 183 -6.17 -9.77 5.75
C MET A 183 -7.53 -10.46 5.78
N ALA A 184 -7.82 -11.18 6.86
CA ALA A 184 -9.16 -11.70 7.11
C ALA A 184 -10.15 -10.54 7.29
N GLN A 185 -11.28 -10.63 6.58
CA GLN A 185 -12.30 -9.57 6.51
C GLN A 185 -13.19 -9.49 7.75
N PHE A 186 -13.32 -10.60 8.47
CA PHE A 186 -14.01 -10.72 9.74
C PHE A 186 -13.34 -11.80 10.58
N ALA A 187 -13.64 -11.89 11.87
CA ALA A 187 -13.34 -13.05 12.70
C ALA A 187 -14.65 -13.81 12.98
N SER A 188 -14.57 -15.12 13.25
CA SER A 188 -15.77 -15.95 13.37
C SER A 188 -15.57 -17.04 14.42
N ASP A 189 -16.59 -17.21 15.26
CA ASP A 189 -16.74 -18.35 16.17
C ASP A 189 -17.62 -19.47 15.56
N ASP A 190 -18.09 -19.28 14.32
CA ASP A 190 -18.86 -20.28 13.58
C ASP A 190 -17.91 -21.24 12.84
N PRO A 191 -17.93 -22.56 13.15
CA PRO A 191 -17.05 -23.54 12.52
C PRO A 191 -17.29 -23.71 11.01
N TYR A 192 -18.44 -23.26 10.49
CA TYR A 192 -18.77 -23.33 9.07
C TYR A 192 -18.43 -22.05 8.28
N LEU A 193 -18.05 -20.98 8.98
CA LEU A 193 -17.59 -19.73 8.39
C LEU A 193 -16.19 -19.40 8.91
N LEU A 194 -15.17 -20.00 8.29
CA LEU A 194 -13.78 -19.80 8.67
C LEU A 194 -13.13 -18.74 7.76
N PRO A 195 -13.05 -17.47 8.18
CA PRO A 195 -12.36 -16.44 7.42
C PRO A 195 -10.86 -16.76 7.41
N LYS A 196 -10.25 -16.65 6.23
CA LYS A 196 -8.80 -16.81 6.04
C LYS A 196 -8.21 -15.52 5.48
N ALA A 197 -6.95 -15.25 5.83
CA ALA A 197 -6.18 -14.26 5.11
C ALA A 197 -6.02 -14.68 3.63
N ALA A 198 -5.72 -13.73 2.76
CA ALA A 198 -5.53 -14.01 1.34
C ALA A 198 -4.37 -15.00 1.09
N VAL A 199 -3.33 -14.92 1.91
CA VAL A 199 -2.14 -15.79 1.81
C VAL A 199 -2.48 -17.25 2.15
N ASP A 200 -3.42 -17.46 3.06
CA ASP A 200 -3.89 -18.79 3.48
C ASP A 200 -5.05 -19.30 2.61
N SER A 201 -5.43 -18.55 1.58
CA SER A 201 -6.51 -18.89 0.68
C SER A 201 -6.02 -19.70 -0.53
N PRO A 202 -6.89 -20.53 -1.15
CA PRO A 202 -6.60 -21.17 -2.43
C PRO A 202 -6.19 -20.16 -3.51
N ALA A 203 -5.51 -20.63 -4.56
CA ALA A 203 -4.87 -19.79 -5.58
C ALA A 203 -5.80 -18.71 -6.19
N LEU A 204 -7.08 -19.04 -6.45
CA LEU A 204 -8.06 -18.08 -6.94
C LEU A 204 -8.37 -16.97 -5.93
N GLY A 205 -8.50 -17.31 -4.64
CA GLY A 205 -8.71 -16.34 -3.57
C GLY A 205 -7.52 -15.38 -3.44
N LEU A 206 -6.30 -15.91 -3.45
CA LEU A 206 -5.07 -15.11 -3.43
C LEU A 206 -4.97 -14.21 -4.67
N LEU A 207 -5.24 -14.74 -5.87
CA LEU A 207 -5.19 -13.97 -7.12
C LEU A 207 -6.19 -12.80 -7.10
N GLY A 208 -7.43 -13.05 -6.70
CA GLY A 208 -8.46 -12.00 -6.60
C GLY A 208 -8.07 -10.91 -5.60
N ALA A 209 -7.53 -11.32 -4.44
CA ALA A 209 -7.04 -10.40 -3.42
C ALA A 209 -5.84 -9.56 -3.91
N LEU A 210 -4.87 -10.17 -4.60
CA LEU A 210 -3.73 -9.48 -5.19
C LEU A 210 -4.14 -8.49 -6.29
N LEU A 211 -5.09 -8.87 -7.14
CA LEU A 211 -5.63 -7.98 -8.18
C LEU A 211 -6.26 -6.72 -7.56
N LEU A 212 -6.98 -6.85 -6.45
CA LEU A 212 -7.48 -5.70 -5.71
C LEU A 212 -6.36 -4.94 -5.01
N ALA A 213 -5.44 -5.62 -4.32
CA ALA A 213 -4.37 -4.99 -3.56
C ALA A 213 -3.44 -4.13 -4.44
N VAL A 214 -3.21 -4.55 -5.69
CA VAL A 214 -2.46 -3.78 -6.70
C VAL A 214 -3.37 -2.81 -7.45
N GLY A 215 -4.62 -3.21 -7.73
CA GLY A 215 -5.58 -2.41 -8.50
C GLY A 215 -5.96 -1.09 -7.82
N VAL A 216 -6.12 -1.09 -6.50
CA VAL A 216 -6.49 0.11 -5.73
C VAL A 216 -5.44 1.23 -5.83
N PRO A 217 -4.14 1.02 -5.49
CA PRO A 217 -3.12 2.07 -5.60
C PRO A 217 -2.84 2.47 -7.05
N THR A 218 -2.84 1.53 -7.99
CA THR A 218 -2.60 1.84 -9.41
C THR A 218 -3.72 2.69 -10.01
N ALA A 219 -4.99 2.36 -9.72
CA ALA A 219 -6.13 3.17 -10.13
C ALA A 219 -6.11 4.55 -9.48
N GLY A 220 -5.85 4.63 -8.17
CA GLY A 220 -5.77 5.89 -7.44
C GLY A 220 -4.69 6.82 -8.01
N GLY A 221 -3.50 6.28 -8.26
CA GLY A 221 -2.41 7.01 -8.91
C GLY A 221 -2.76 7.50 -10.31
N TRP A 222 -3.41 6.65 -11.12
CA TRP A 222 -3.83 6.99 -12.48
C TRP A 222 -4.90 8.10 -12.53
N PHE A 223 -5.86 8.12 -11.60
CA PHE A 223 -6.86 9.18 -11.55
C PHE A 223 -6.26 10.53 -11.18
N VAL A 224 -5.36 10.57 -10.20
CA VAL A 224 -4.75 11.82 -9.75
C VAL A 224 -3.69 12.35 -10.72
N SER A 225 -3.07 11.47 -11.50
CA SER A 225 -2.14 11.89 -12.56
C SER A 225 -2.84 12.43 -13.81
N SER A 226 -4.17 12.37 -13.89
CA SER A 226 -4.92 12.97 -15.00
C SER A 226 -4.88 14.50 -14.94
N ALA A 227 -4.70 15.12 -16.10
CA ALA A 227 -4.76 16.58 -16.23
C ALA A 227 -6.18 17.15 -15.97
N ASP A 228 -7.21 16.31 -16.03
CA ASP A 228 -8.60 16.69 -15.85
C ASP A 228 -9.05 16.49 -14.38
N PRO A 229 -9.28 17.58 -13.62
CA PRO A 229 -9.66 17.51 -12.21
C PRO A 229 -11.06 16.90 -12.01
N ASP A 230 -11.95 17.05 -12.99
CA ASP A 230 -13.28 16.47 -12.94
C ASP A 230 -13.20 14.96 -13.06
N PHE A 231 -12.36 14.46 -13.96
CA PHE A 231 -12.09 13.04 -14.06
C PHE A 231 -11.42 12.47 -12.82
N ALA A 232 -10.40 13.15 -12.28
CA ALA A 232 -9.71 12.73 -11.06
C ALA A 232 -10.68 12.57 -9.89
N ARG A 233 -11.53 13.58 -9.66
CA ARG A 233 -12.56 13.52 -8.61
C ARG A 233 -13.55 12.38 -8.82
N GLY A 234 -14.07 12.23 -10.03
CA GLY A 234 -15.00 11.16 -10.37
C GLY A 234 -14.36 9.79 -10.13
N GLY A 235 -13.14 9.61 -10.62
CA GLY A 235 -12.32 8.41 -10.48
C GLY A 235 -12.11 7.99 -9.03
N LEU A 236 -11.71 8.93 -8.16
CA LEU A 236 -11.51 8.66 -6.74
C LEU A 236 -12.81 8.26 -6.02
N LEU A 237 -13.94 8.91 -6.35
CA LEU A 237 -15.25 8.52 -5.79
C LEU A 237 -15.70 7.15 -6.29
N GLY A 238 -15.46 6.83 -7.57
CA GLY A 238 -15.72 5.52 -8.14
C GLY A 238 -14.88 4.43 -7.48
N LEU A 239 -13.58 4.70 -7.30
CA LEU A 239 -12.65 3.79 -6.63
C LEU A 239 -13.08 3.54 -5.17
N ALA A 240 -13.39 4.61 -4.43
CA ALA A 240 -13.90 4.52 -3.06
C ALA A 240 -15.19 3.68 -3.00
N ALA A 241 -16.12 3.87 -3.93
CA ALA A 241 -17.35 3.08 -3.99
C ALA A 241 -17.09 1.59 -4.29
N ALA A 242 -16.12 1.26 -5.14
CA ALA A 242 -15.76 -0.13 -5.41
C ALA A 242 -15.07 -0.81 -4.22
N VAL A 243 -14.19 -0.11 -3.50
CA VAL A 243 -13.60 -0.61 -2.24
C VAL A 243 -14.69 -0.80 -1.18
N ALA A 244 -15.64 0.14 -1.06
CA ALA A 244 -16.78 0.00 -0.17
C ALA A 244 -17.63 -1.24 -0.49
N GLY A 245 -17.76 -1.60 -1.76
CA GLY A 245 -18.44 -2.83 -2.20
C GLY A 245 -17.78 -4.14 -1.73
N VAL A 246 -16.52 -4.08 -1.28
CA VAL A 246 -15.77 -5.21 -0.69
C VAL A 246 -15.81 -5.12 0.85
N ALA A 247 -15.56 -3.94 1.40
CA ALA A 247 -15.40 -3.71 2.84
C ALA A 247 -16.72 -3.74 3.64
N VAL A 248 -17.81 -3.19 3.08
CA VAL A 248 -19.05 -2.97 3.83
C VAL A 248 -19.82 -4.27 4.11
N PRO A 249 -19.97 -5.23 3.18
CA PRO A 249 -20.69 -6.47 3.45
C PRO A 249 -20.18 -7.27 4.68
N PRO A 250 -18.87 -7.53 4.87
CA PRO A 250 -18.39 -8.23 6.06
C PRO A 250 -18.53 -7.40 7.35
N LEU A 251 -18.38 -6.08 7.31
CA LEU A 251 -18.62 -5.22 8.48
C LEU A 251 -20.09 -5.26 8.92
N PHE A 252 -21.02 -5.24 7.96
CA PHE A 252 -22.44 -5.36 8.24
C PHE A 252 -22.78 -6.76 8.79
N ALA A 253 -22.13 -7.81 8.27
CA ALA A 253 -22.29 -9.16 8.79
C ALA A 253 -21.86 -9.25 10.27
N ALA A 254 -20.70 -8.69 10.63
CA ALA A 254 -20.23 -8.64 12.01
C ALA A 254 -21.12 -7.79 12.94
N ALA A 255 -21.84 -6.80 12.40
CA ALA A 255 -22.77 -5.98 13.17
C ALA A 255 -24.11 -6.69 13.45
N VAL A 256 -24.53 -7.62 12.58
CA VAL A 256 -25.85 -8.27 12.64
C VAL A 256 -25.77 -9.69 13.21
N LEU A 257 -24.64 -10.38 13.03
CA LEU A 257 -24.46 -11.77 13.44
C LEU A 257 -23.61 -11.85 14.71
N GLU A 258 -24.17 -12.41 15.78
CA GLU A 258 -23.52 -12.49 17.10
C GLU A 258 -22.22 -13.31 17.12
N ARG A 259 -22.04 -14.22 16.15
CA ARG A 259 -20.86 -15.09 16.04
C ARG A 259 -19.75 -14.51 15.17
N LEU A 260 -19.97 -13.36 14.55
CA LEU A 260 -18.98 -12.70 13.70
C LEU A 260 -18.47 -11.43 14.39
N HIS A 261 -17.16 -11.26 14.37
CA HIS A 261 -16.47 -10.12 14.94
C HIS A 261 -15.83 -9.27 13.84
N TYR A 262 -15.62 -7.98 14.15
CA TYR A 262 -14.96 -7.07 13.22
C TYR A 262 -13.53 -7.52 12.90
N GLY A 263 -13.24 -7.71 11.61
CA GLY A 263 -11.90 -7.99 11.12
C GLY A 263 -11.15 -6.71 10.82
N TRP A 264 -9.84 -6.70 11.10
CA TRP A 264 -8.97 -5.58 10.73
C TRP A 264 -8.93 -5.32 9.22
N GLY A 265 -9.10 -6.36 8.40
CA GLY A 265 -9.10 -6.23 6.94
C GLY A 265 -10.14 -5.23 6.45
N ALA A 266 -11.41 -5.46 6.81
CA ALA A 266 -12.51 -4.61 6.37
C ALA A 266 -12.47 -3.20 7.00
N LEU A 267 -11.93 -3.06 8.22
CA LEU A 267 -11.76 -1.75 8.87
C LEU A 267 -10.73 -0.87 8.15
N LEU A 268 -9.60 -1.44 7.73
CA LEU A 268 -8.57 -0.72 6.98
C LEU A 268 -9.06 -0.32 5.57
N GLU A 269 -9.85 -1.18 4.93
CA GLU A 269 -10.52 -0.83 3.68
C GLU A 269 -11.52 0.32 3.89
N LEU A 270 -12.35 0.28 4.94
CA LEU A 270 -13.29 1.35 5.25
C LEU A 270 -12.57 2.69 5.51
N LEU A 271 -11.44 2.67 6.24
CA LEU A 271 -10.61 3.85 6.43
C LEU A 271 -10.17 4.44 5.08
N SER A 272 -9.74 3.60 4.16
CA SER A 272 -9.32 4.02 2.82
C SER A 272 -10.48 4.59 2.00
N VAL A 273 -11.68 4.00 2.09
CA VAL A 273 -12.90 4.53 1.45
C VAL A 273 -13.16 5.96 1.90
N LEU A 274 -13.12 6.21 3.21
CA LEU A 274 -13.39 7.53 3.79
C LEU A 274 -12.33 8.55 3.35
N VAL A 275 -11.05 8.17 3.37
CA VAL A 275 -9.96 9.07 2.99
C VAL A 275 -9.97 9.35 1.48
N LEU A 276 -10.19 8.35 0.62
CA LEU A 276 -10.31 8.55 -0.84
C LEU A 276 -11.51 9.43 -1.19
N ALA A 277 -12.66 9.22 -0.54
CA ALA A 277 -13.82 10.08 -0.72
C ALA A 277 -13.53 11.52 -0.30
N TRP A 278 -12.82 11.73 0.80
CA TRP A 278 -12.38 13.05 1.24
C TRP A 278 -11.38 13.71 0.27
N LEU A 279 -10.38 12.97 -0.21
CA LEU A 279 -9.38 13.43 -1.19
C LEU A 279 -9.99 13.74 -2.57
N SER A 280 -11.17 13.21 -2.89
CA SER A 280 -11.88 13.59 -4.12
C SER A 280 -12.31 15.07 -4.15
N ILE A 281 -12.46 15.71 -2.99
CA ILE A 281 -12.87 17.11 -2.87
C ILE A 281 -11.78 18.06 -3.42
N PRO A 282 -10.53 18.02 -2.93
CA PRO A 282 -9.46 18.84 -3.50
C PRO A 282 -9.09 18.43 -4.93
N ALA A 283 -9.26 17.16 -5.32
CA ALA A 283 -9.01 16.70 -6.68
C ALA A 283 -9.87 17.41 -7.74
N GLY A 284 -11.12 17.75 -7.40
CA GLY A 284 -12.06 18.40 -8.33
C GLY A 284 -12.16 19.91 -8.20
N ARG A 285 -11.13 20.58 -7.67
CA ARG A 285 -11.08 22.05 -7.58
C ARG A 285 -10.11 22.59 -8.62
N THR A 286 -10.63 23.22 -9.68
CA THR A 286 -9.85 24.10 -10.56
C THR A 286 -9.44 25.34 -9.78
N SER A 287 -8.13 25.64 -9.73
CA SER A 287 -7.64 26.79 -8.96
C SER A 287 -7.94 28.10 -9.71
N PRO A 288 -8.48 29.15 -9.06
CA PRO A 288 -8.71 30.47 -9.68
C PRO A 288 -7.43 31.26 -10.07
N GLY A 289 -6.25 30.72 -9.75
CA GLY A 289 -4.95 31.42 -9.88
C GLY A 289 -4.27 31.29 -11.25
N ASP A 290 -4.93 30.70 -12.25
CA ASP A 290 -4.38 30.53 -13.61
C ASP A 290 -4.47 31.82 -14.46
N ARG A 291 -4.67 32.98 -13.81
CA ARG A 291 -4.66 34.31 -14.42
C ARG A 291 -3.79 35.25 -13.58
N GLY A 292 -2.50 35.18 -13.83
CA GLY A 292 -1.54 36.22 -13.49
C GLY A 292 -1.10 36.26 -12.02
N GLU A 293 0.09 35.74 -11.75
CA GLU A 293 1.07 36.47 -10.95
C GLU A 293 2.47 35.91 -11.22
N GLU A 294 3.28 36.77 -11.82
CA GLU A 294 4.68 36.59 -12.17
C GLU A 294 5.56 36.78 -10.93
N THR A 295 6.59 35.94 -10.80
CA THR A 295 7.81 36.18 -10.00
C THR A 295 7.67 36.44 -8.50
N ALA A 296 7.75 35.36 -7.72
CA ALA A 296 8.47 35.38 -6.45
C ALA A 296 9.06 33.98 -6.18
N ASP A 297 10.39 33.91 -6.02
CA ASP A 297 11.12 32.76 -5.49
C ASP A 297 10.69 32.51 -4.03
N VAL A 298 9.50 31.95 -3.84
CA VAL A 298 8.94 31.58 -2.55
C VAL A 298 9.25 30.11 -2.33
N ARG A 299 10.33 29.82 -1.59
CA ARG A 299 10.53 28.49 -1.01
C ARG A 299 9.28 28.13 -0.21
N LEU A 300 8.51 27.18 -0.72
CA LEU A 300 7.15 26.93 -0.23
C LEU A 300 7.19 26.42 1.22
N PRO A 301 6.37 26.98 2.14
CA PRO A 301 6.14 26.42 3.47
C PRO A 301 5.58 24.99 3.44
N GLY A 302 5.25 24.45 2.26
CA GLY A 302 4.84 23.07 2.03
C GLY A 302 5.99 22.06 2.24
N LEU A 303 7.18 22.31 1.67
CA LEU A 303 8.30 21.35 1.79
C LEU A 303 8.76 21.23 3.24
N SER A 304 8.94 22.36 3.94
CA SER A 304 9.32 22.35 5.36
C SER A 304 8.30 21.63 6.24
N ARG A 305 7.00 21.79 5.96
CA ARG A 305 5.93 21.04 6.62
C ARG A 305 5.97 19.55 6.27
N LEU A 306 6.21 19.16 5.02
CA LEU A 306 6.33 17.74 4.64
C LEU A 306 7.53 17.07 5.32
N LEU A 307 8.68 17.75 5.38
CA LEU A 307 9.86 17.28 6.11
C LEU A 307 9.55 17.15 7.61
N ALA A 308 8.88 18.13 8.21
CA ALA A 308 8.50 18.08 9.62
C ALA A 308 7.50 16.96 9.92
N VAL A 309 6.46 16.79 9.10
CA VAL A 309 5.45 15.72 9.26
C VAL A 309 6.10 14.35 9.10
N SER A 310 6.92 14.16 8.06
CA SER A 310 7.66 12.90 7.86
C SER A 310 8.61 12.62 9.03
N GLY A 311 9.31 13.64 9.52
CA GLY A 311 10.19 13.56 10.69
C GLY A 311 9.45 13.18 11.98
N VAL A 312 8.32 13.82 12.26
CA VAL A 312 7.46 13.51 13.41
C VAL A 312 6.94 12.08 13.33
N LEU A 313 6.43 11.66 12.16
CA LEU A 313 5.94 10.29 11.95
C LEU A 313 7.06 9.26 12.14
N GLY A 314 8.24 9.52 11.58
CA GLY A 314 9.41 8.64 11.75
C GLY A 314 9.89 8.58 13.20
N MET A 315 9.89 9.71 13.90
CA MET A 315 10.23 9.79 15.32
C MET A 315 9.24 9.01 16.18
N LEU A 316 7.94 9.20 15.96
CA LEU A 316 6.90 8.43 16.66
C LEU A 316 6.98 6.94 16.34
N ALA A 317 7.22 6.56 15.07
CA ALA A 317 7.43 5.17 14.68
C ALA A 317 8.59 4.53 15.45
N GLY A 318 9.73 5.21 15.51
CA GLY A 318 10.91 4.72 16.21
C GLY A 318 10.70 4.62 17.73
N VAL A 319 10.08 5.64 18.35
CA VAL A 319 9.75 5.63 19.78
C VAL A 319 8.76 4.51 20.11
N SER A 320 7.72 4.31 19.30
CA SER A 320 6.77 3.21 19.47
C SER A 320 7.43 1.84 19.37
N ALA A 321 8.39 1.65 18.45
CA ALA A 321 9.13 0.41 18.32
C ALA A 321 10.05 0.14 19.53
N VAL A 322 10.74 1.17 20.03
CA VAL A 322 11.54 1.06 21.25
C VAL A 322 10.64 0.73 22.44
N ALA A 323 9.51 1.42 22.61
CA ALA A 323 8.54 1.11 23.66
C ALA A 323 8.02 -0.32 23.58
N ALA A 324 7.77 -0.83 22.36
CA ALA A 324 7.31 -2.20 22.14
C ALA A 324 8.28 -3.25 22.71
N THR A 325 9.60 -3.01 22.70
CA THR A 325 10.58 -3.96 23.27
C THR A 325 10.42 -4.21 24.76
N ALA A 326 9.93 -3.23 25.51
CA ALA A 326 9.71 -3.33 26.95
C ALA A 326 8.33 -3.88 27.31
N MET A 327 7.46 -4.08 26.31
CA MET A 327 6.07 -4.47 26.51
C MET A 327 5.86 -5.95 26.18
N PRO A 328 4.93 -6.65 26.88
CA PRO A 328 4.56 -8.01 26.56
C PRO A 328 4.06 -8.11 25.11
N GLN A 329 4.72 -8.97 24.31
CA GLN A 329 4.34 -9.23 22.91
C GLN A 329 3.20 -10.24 22.82
N LEU A 330 3.11 -11.14 23.79
CA LEU A 330 2.17 -12.25 23.85
C LEU A 330 1.62 -12.39 25.25
N THR A 331 0.34 -12.71 25.35
CA THR A 331 -0.30 -13.14 26.59
C THR A 331 -0.82 -14.55 26.38
N MET A 332 -0.34 -15.49 27.18
CA MET A 332 -0.69 -16.90 27.10
C MET A 332 -1.66 -17.29 28.22
N PRO A 333 -2.47 -18.34 28.04
CA PRO A 333 -3.31 -18.90 29.10
C PRO A 333 -2.51 -19.30 30.35
N LEU A 334 -3.14 -19.24 31.51
CA LEU A 334 -2.56 -19.74 32.77
C LEU A 334 -2.23 -21.24 32.63
N GLY A 335 -0.96 -21.59 32.81
CA GLY A 335 -0.47 -22.98 32.78
C GLY A 335 0.18 -23.43 31.47
N SER A 336 0.11 -22.64 30.39
CA SER A 336 0.98 -22.84 29.22
C SER A 336 2.38 -22.28 29.49
N GLY A 337 3.43 -22.99 29.07
CA GLY A 337 4.81 -22.54 29.24
C GLY A 337 5.08 -21.15 28.64
N GLU A 338 6.06 -20.45 29.21
CA GLU A 338 6.43 -19.10 28.75
C GLU A 338 7.08 -19.17 27.35
N VAL A 339 6.47 -18.52 26.36
CA VAL A 339 7.03 -18.41 25.01
C VAL A 339 7.78 -17.09 24.90
N THR A 340 9.11 -17.17 24.88
CA THR A 340 9.98 -15.99 24.82
C THR A 340 10.04 -15.43 23.38
N PRO A 341 9.66 -14.16 23.15
CA PRO A 341 9.75 -13.55 21.82
C PRO A 341 11.19 -13.09 21.50
N TYR A 342 12.03 -14.02 21.03
CA TYR A 342 13.46 -13.78 20.77
C TYR A 342 13.76 -12.68 19.74
N ALA A 343 12.82 -12.35 18.85
CA ALA A 343 13.01 -11.33 17.82
C ALA A 343 12.75 -9.89 18.31
N ALA A 344 12.02 -9.71 19.43
CA ALA A 344 11.65 -8.39 19.94
C ALA A 344 12.84 -7.44 20.19
N PRO A 345 14.02 -7.90 20.69
CA PRO A 345 15.18 -7.03 20.86
C PRO A 345 15.67 -6.35 19.58
N MET A 346 15.35 -6.87 18.37
CA MET A 346 15.69 -6.22 17.10
C MET A 346 14.95 -4.90 16.87
N LEU A 347 13.79 -4.70 17.51
CA LEU A 347 13.04 -3.44 17.42
C LEU A 347 13.79 -2.26 18.06
N LEU A 348 14.70 -2.52 19.01
CA LEU A 348 15.47 -1.48 19.68
C LEU A 348 16.45 -0.77 18.72
N PRO A 349 17.40 -1.44 18.05
CA PRO A 349 18.27 -0.77 17.10
C PRO A 349 17.51 -0.21 15.89
N ALA A 350 16.46 -0.89 15.41
CA ALA A 350 15.62 -0.38 14.33
C ALA A 350 14.88 0.91 14.72
N GLY A 351 14.23 0.90 15.88
CA GLY A 351 13.47 2.02 16.41
C GLY A 351 14.35 3.22 16.72
N LEU A 352 15.50 3.02 17.37
CA LEU A 352 16.47 4.09 17.63
C LEU A 352 16.97 4.72 16.33
N ALA A 353 17.33 3.91 15.33
CA ALA A 353 17.83 4.44 14.07
C ALA A 353 16.77 5.29 13.34
N VAL A 354 15.54 4.79 13.23
CA VAL A 354 14.44 5.54 12.59
C VAL A 354 14.08 6.79 13.41
N ALA A 355 14.08 6.71 14.75
CA ALA A 355 13.82 7.86 15.61
C ALA A 355 14.87 8.97 15.45
N ILE A 356 16.16 8.62 15.38
CA ILE A 356 17.26 9.57 15.18
C ILE A 356 17.16 10.23 13.81
N VAL A 357 16.93 9.45 12.75
CA VAL A 357 16.78 9.97 11.39
C VAL A 357 15.53 10.85 11.27
N GLY A 358 14.42 10.45 11.91
CA GLY A 358 13.19 11.25 12.01
C GLY A 358 13.38 12.56 12.77
N ALA A 359 14.11 12.54 13.89
CA ALA A 359 14.46 13.75 14.64
C ALA A 359 15.36 14.69 13.81
N ALA A 360 16.33 14.14 13.07
CA ALA A 360 17.19 14.93 12.18
C ALA A 360 16.39 15.63 11.06
N MET A 361 15.25 15.09 10.64
CA MET A 361 14.34 15.71 9.67
C MET A 361 13.70 17.01 10.17
N LEU A 362 13.59 17.18 11.49
CA LEU A 362 12.98 18.37 12.10
C LEU A 362 13.88 19.61 12.02
N SER A 363 15.18 19.41 11.80
CA SER A 363 16.12 20.50 11.53
C SER A 363 15.98 20.95 10.07
N PRO A 364 15.81 22.25 9.77
CA PRO A 364 15.67 22.73 8.40
C PRO A 364 16.87 22.41 7.50
N ARG A 365 18.09 22.41 8.07
CA ARG A 365 19.32 22.13 7.33
C ARG A 365 19.59 20.64 7.19
N ALA A 366 19.43 19.89 8.28
CA ALA A 366 19.67 18.45 8.26
C ALA A 366 18.55 17.70 7.54
N GLY A 367 17.31 18.20 7.59
CA GLY A 367 16.16 17.57 6.96
C GLY A 367 16.32 17.43 5.46
N VAL A 368 16.76 18.47 4.74
CA VAL A 368 17.00 18.35 3.30
C VAL A 368 18.08 17.30 2.99
N LEU A 369 19.13 17.24 3.80
CA LEU A 369 20.24 16.28 3.61
C LEU A 369 19.85 14.84 3.93
N VAL A 370 19.07 14.64 5.00
CA VAL A 370 18.73 13.32 5.56
C VAL A 370 17.46 12.74 4.95
N ARG A 371 16.62 13.56 4.28
CA ARG A 371 15.38 13.14 3.61
C ARG A 371 15.51 11.88 2.76
N PRO A 372 16.56 11.68 1.94
CA PRO A 372 16.68 10.47 1.14
C PRO A 372 16.98 9.22 1.97
N ALA A 373 17.58 9.37 3.15
CA ALA A 373 17.89 8.26 4.05
C ALA A 373 16.66 7.73 4.79
N LEU A 374 15.74 8.61 5.21
CA LEU A 374 14.57 8.23 6.00
C LEU A 374 13.69 7.13 5.39
N PRO A 375 13.21 7.21 4.13
CA PRO A 375 12.33 6.18 3.58
C PRO A 375 13.01 4.81 3.50
N VAL A 376 14.33 4.78 3.27
CA VAL A 376 15.12 3.55 3.27
C VAL A 376 15.31 3.02 4.69
N ALA A 377 15.68 3.89 5.65
CA ALA A 377 15.86 3.53 7.05
C ALA A 377 14.56 3.02 7.70
N CYS A 378 13.40 3.54 7.29
CA CYS A 378 12.09 3.07 7.75
C CYS A 378 11.88 1.58 7.45
N ALA A 379 12.55 0.98 6.46
CA ALA A 379 12.47 -0.45 6.17
C ALA A 379 13.08 -1.34 7.29
N ALA A 380 13.88 -0.77 8.20
CA ALA A 380 14.36 -1.47 9.39
C ALA A 380 13.22 -1.87 10.34
N LEU A 381 12.12 -1.11 10.37
CA LEU A 381 10.97 -1.40 11.22
C LEU A 381 10.13 -2.57 10.72
N PRO A 382 9.73 -2.67 9.43
CA PRO A 382 9.16 -3.90 8.87
C PRO A 382 10.07 -5.12 9.04
N LEU A 383 11.40 -4.96 8.91
CA LEU A 383 12.36 -6.05 9.11
C LEU A 383 12.28 -6.63 10.53
N ALA A 384 12.42 -5.80 11.56
CA ALA A 384 12.37 -6.23 12.96
C ALA A 384 10.95 -6.58 13.43
N GLY A 385 9.96 -5.81 12.96
CA GLY A 385 8.55 -5.96 13.31
C GLY A 385 7.95 -7.24 12.74
N ALA A 386 8.25 -7.59 11.49
CA ALA A 386 7.77 -8.84 10.91
C ALA A 386 8.29 -10.06 11.67
N ALA A 387 9.58 -10.07 12.05
CA ALA A 387 10.16 -11.15 12.86
C ALA A 387 9.48 -11.28 14.23
N THR A 388 9.18 -10.15 14.87
CA THR A 388 8.49 -10.12 16.18
C THR A 388 7.04 -10.60 16.05
N LEU A 389 6.31 -10.09 15.05
CA LEU A 389 4.90 -10.41 14.80
C LEU A 389 4.71 -11.85 14.30
N ASP A 390 5.68 -12.44 13.61
CA ASP A 390 5.61 -13.85 13.18
C ASP A 390 5.45 -14.79 14.37
N THR A 391 6.17 -14.54 15.47
CA THR A 391 6.01 -15.31 16.72
C THR A 391 4.62 -15.12 17.33
N VAL A 392 4.10 -13.89 17.31
CA VAL A 392 2.76 -13.56 17.84
C VAL A 392 1.67 -14.22 17.01
N LEU A 393 1.74 -14.12 15.68
CA LEU A 393 0.76 -14.68 14.76
C LEU A 393 0.77 -16.21 14.79
N THR A 394 1.95 -16.82 14.88
CA THR A 394 2.07 -18.27 15.03
C THR A 394 1.47 -18.74 16.36
N ALA A 395 1.79 -18.07 17.45
CA ALA A 395 1.24 -18.42 18.76
C ALA A 395 -0.27 -18.14 18.86
N ALA A 396 -0.79 -17.11 18.21
CA ALA A 396 -2.23 -16.81 18.17
C ALA A 396 -3.07 -17.89 17.48
N GLN A 397 -2.45 -18.83 16.75
CA GLN A 397 -3.14 -20.02 16.24
C GLN A 397 -3.43 -21.05 17.34
N ALA A 398 -2.76 -20.97 18.50
CA ALA A 398 -3.05 -21.80 19.66
C ALA A 398 -4.21 -21.23 20.47
N THR A 399 -5.06 -22.11 21.01
CA THR A 399 -6.25 -21.73 21.79
C THR A 399 -5.89 -20.90 23.02
N GLY A 400 -6.44 -19.68 23.10
CA GLY A 400 -6.30 -18.77 24.24
C GLY A 400 -5.05 -17.88 24.24
N ALA A 401 -4.20 -17.97 23.21
CA ALA A 401 -3.09 -17.03 23.03
C ALA A 401 -3.60 -15.72 22.40
N HIS A 402 -3.19 -14.58 22.98
CA HIS A 402 -3.57 -13.26 22.46
C HIS A 402 -2.34 -12.38 22.23
N ALA A 403 -2.45 -11.48 21.26
CA ALA A 403 -1.45 -10.46 20.99
C ALA A 403 -1.41 -9.46 22.16
N GLY A 404 -0.24 -9.35 22.78
CA GLY A 404 0.01 -8.38 23.85
C GLY A 404 0.13 -6.95 23.32
N ILE A 405 0.14 -5.97 24.23
CA ILE A 405 0.22 -4.55 23.87
C ILE A 405 1.51 -4.22 23.08
N GLY A 406 2.59 -4.96 23.30
CA GLY A 406 3.84 -4.82 22.54
C GLY A 406 3.68 -5.20 21.06
N ALA A 407 2.84 -6.17 20.74
CA ALA A 407 2.58 -6.57 19.36
C ALA A 407 1.78 -5.49 18.62
N TRP A 408 0.78 -4.91 19.29
CA TRP A 408 0.04 -3.76 18.78
C TRP A 408 0.93 -2.54 18.57
N ALA A 409 1.80 -2.22 19.53
CA ALA A 409 2.77 -1.14 19.42
C ALA A 409 3.75 -1.37 18.25
N THR A 410 4.16 -2.62 18.01
CA THR A 410 5.01 -3.01 16.87
C THR A 410 4.28 -2.79 15.55
N GLY A 411 3.04 -3.26 15.42
CA GLY A 411 2.21 -3.02 14.23
C GLY A 411 2.00 -1.53 13.96
N PHE A 412 1.70 -0.75 15.01
CA PHE A 412 1.54 0.70 14.91
C PHE A 412 2.84 1.40 14.49
N ALA A 413 3.99 0.98 15.03
CA ALA A 413 5.29 1.50 14.63
C ALA A 413 5.59 1.26 13.14
N VAL A 414 5.28 0.07 12.63
CA VAL A 414 5.43 -0.25 11.20
C VAL A 414 4.53 0.64 10.34
N LEU A 415 3.27 0.84 10.73
CA LEU A 415 2.34 1.73 10.02
C LEU A 415 2.83 3.18 9.97
N LEU A 416 3.29 3.72 11.10
CA LEU A 416 3.86 5.06 11.16
C LEU A 416 5.14 5.18 10.31
N ALA A 417 5.98 4.14 10.27
CA ALA A 417 7.19 4.12 9.45
C ALA A 417 6.86 4.17 7.96
N VAL A 418 5.85 3.43 7.52
CA VAL A 418 5.34 3.47 6.15
C VAL A 418 4.79 4.86 5.81
N ALA A 419 4.05 5.48 6.73
CA ALA A 419 3.58 6.85 6.57
C ALA A 419 4.72 7.85 6.47
N ALA A 420 5.72 7.76 7.34
CA ALA A 420 6.91 8.60 7.31
C ALA A 420 7.66 8.47 5.98
N ALA A 421 7.88 7.24 5.50
CA ALA A 421 8.55 6.95 4.23
C ALA A 421 7.77 7.52 3.03
N LEU A 422 6.44 7.37 3.03
CA LEU A 422 5.59 7.89 1.96
C LEU A 422 5.60 9.42 1.95
N VAL A 423 5.44 10.09 3.11
CA VAL A 423 5.55 11.56 3.21
C VAL A 423 6.94 12.05 2.76
N ALA A 424 8.01 11.34 3.12
CA ALA A 424 9.38 11.66 2.66
C ALA A 424 9.55 11.51 1.14
N ALA A 425 8.90 10.51 0.55
CA ALA A 425 8.90 10.32 -0.90
C ALA A 425 8.19 11.47 -1.62
N VAL A 426 7.08 11.98 -1.07
CA VAL A 426 6.39 13.18 -1.59
C VAL A 426 7.29 14.40 -1.53
N ALA A 427 7.93 14.61 -0.39
CA ALA A 427 8.88 15.71 -0.22
C ALA A 427 9.99 15.63 -1.27
N GLY A 428 10.43 14.43 -1.63
CA GLY A 428 11.41 14.21 -2.69
C GLY A 428 10.87 14.42 -4.12
N GLY A 429 9.58 14.18 -4.36
CA GLY A 429 8.91 14.54 -5.60
C GLY A 429 8.86 16.06 -5.79
N VAL A 430 8.45 16.78 -4.74
CA VAL A 430 8.40 18.25 -4.75
C VAL A 430 9.79 18.84 -4.99
N GLU A 431 10.83 18.28 -4.36
CA GLU A 431 12.23 18.66 -4.57
C GLU A 431 12.78 18.32 -5.98
N ARG A 432 12.07 17.48 -6.74
CA ARG A 432 12.43 17.08 -8.10
C ARG A 432 11.79 18.00 -9.14
N ASP A 433 10.57 18.48 -8.89
CA ASP A 433 9.88 19.41 -9.80
C ASP A 433 10.57 20.78 -9.86
N GLU A 434 11.22 21.19 -8.77
CA GLU A 434 12.02 22.43 -8.73
C GLU A 434 13.40 22.28 -9.40
N ALA A 435 13.80 21.05 -9.74
CA ALA A 435 15.12 20.74 -10.26
C ALA A 435 15.06 20.52 -11.77
N ASP A 436 15.95 21.19 -12.53
CA ASP A 436 16.18 20.85 -13.92
C ASP A 436 16.63 19.38 -14.06
N LEU A 437 15.88 18.59 -14.83
CA LEU A 437 16.08 17.15 -15.06
C LEU A 437 16.71 16.85 -16.43
N THR A 438 17.05 17.88 -17.21
CA THR A 438 17.49 17.74 -18.60
C THR A 438 18.87 17.06 -18.71
N GLU A 439 19.66 17.06 -17.63
CA GLU A 439 20.97 16.40 -17.57
C GLU A 439 21.01 15.29 -16.49
N LEU A 440 20.70 14.05 -16.88
CA LEU A 440 20.94 12.86 -16.05
C LEU A 440 22.39 12.38 -16.26
N SER A 441 23.30 12.76 -15.36
CA SER A 441 24.68 12.26 -15.37
C SER A 441 24.87 11.09 -14.40
N LEU A 442 25.41 9.98 -14.91
CA LEU A 442 25.68 8.79 -14.10
C LEU A 442 27.03 8.91 -13.39
N HIS A 443 27.03 8.87 -12.06
CA HIS A 443 28.23 8.96 -11.25
C HIS A 443 28.99 7.63 -11.28
N ARG A 444 29.86 7.45 -12.28
CA ARG A 444 30.60 6.19 -12.54
C ARG A 444 31.31 5.58 -11.33
N ALA A 445 31.80 6.40 -10.39
CA ALA A 445 32.48 5.91 -9.20
C ALA A 445 31.50 5.29 -8.17
N VAL A 446 30.35 5.92 -7.94
CA VAL A 446 29.25 5.37 -7.12
C VAL A 446 28.64 4.16 -7.83
N GLY A 447 28.42 4.25 -9.15
CA GLY A 447 27.85 3.17 -9.95
C GLY A 447 28.69 1.88 -9.95
N ARG A 448 30.02 1.98 -9.91
CA ARG A 448 30.92 0.82 -9.78
C ARG A 448 30.74 0.08 -8.44
N LEU A 449 30.37 0.78 -7.37
CA LEU A 449 30.09 0.20 -6.05
C LEU A 449 28.67 -0.37 -5.94
N SER A 450 27.74 0.05 -6.81
CA SER A 450 26.35 -0.41 -6.78
C SER A 450 26.20 -1.91 -7.04
N VAL A 451 26.94 -2.46 -8.01
CA VAL A 451 26.86 -3.90 -8.34
C VAL A 451 27.30 -4.79 -7.18
N PRO A 452 28.51 -4.65 -6.60
CA PRO A 452 28.90 -5.48 -5.45
C PRO A 452 28.02 -5.24 -4.23
N ALA A 453 27.55 -4.01 -3.97
CA ALA A 453 26.61 -3.74 -2.89
C ALA A 453 25.28 -4.50 -3.07
N ALA A 454 24.73 -4.53 -4.29
CA ALA A 454 23.50 -5.25 -4.60
C ALA A 454 23.65 -6.77 -4.44
N LEU A 455 24.76 -7.34 -4.93
CA LEU A 455 25.05 -8.77 -4.75
C LEU A 455 25.22 -9.16 -3.28
N LEU A 456 25.92 -8.34 -2.50
CA LEU A 456 26.10 -8.60 -1.06
C LEU A 456 24.78 -8.39 -0.28
N ALA A 457 23.93 -7.46 -0.70
CA ALA A 457 22.58 -7.30 -0.13
C ALA A 457 21.73 -8.54 -0.41
N LEU A 458 21.75 -9.08 -1.63
CA LEU A 458 21.08 -10.35 -1.97
C LEU A 458 21.59 -11.49 -1.08
N GLY A 459 22.89 -11.57 -0.83
CA GLY A 459 23.45 -12.52 0.14
C GLY A 459 22.98 -12.28 1.58
N ALA A 460 22.98 -11.04 2.04
CA ALA A 460 22.65 -10.67 3.42
C ALA A 460 21.18 -10.96 3.80
N PHE A 461 20.25 -10.77 2.87
CA PHE A 461 18.81 -11.00 3.09
C PHE A 461 18.32 -12.35 2.54
N GLY A 462 18.99 -12.89 1.53
CA GLY A 462 18.65 -14.19 0.93
C GLY A 462 19.21 -15.38 1.70
N LEU A 463 20.31 -15.21 2.43
CA LEU A 463 20.95 -16.26 3.22
C LEU A 463 20.71 -16.07 4.73
N PRO A 464 20.77 -17.15 5.52
CA PRO A 464 20.59 -17.06 6.97
C PRO A 464 21.75 -16.33 7.65
N VAL A 465 21.41 -15.41 8.55
CA VAL A 465 22.37 -14.72 9.44
C VAL A 465 22.67 -15.56 10.68
N VAL A 466 21.70 -16.34 11.16
CA VAL A 466 21.83 -17.26 12.30
C VAL A 466 21.57 -18.68 11.82
N THR A 467 22.45 -19.61 12.19
CA THR A 467 22.32 -21.03 11.90
C THR A 467 22.51 -21.84 13.19
N ALA A 468 21.70 -22.87 13.39
CA ALA A 468 21.88 -23.84 14.47
C ALA A 468 21.40 -25.24 13.99
N PRO A 469 21.86 -26.36 14.60
CA PRO A 469 21.55 -27.72 14.13
C PRO A 469 20.05 -28.03 14.00
N ASP A 470 19.23 -27.56 14.95
CA ASP A 470 17.78 -27.82 15.01
C ASP A 470 16.94 -26.57 14.69
N TYR A 471 17.52 -25.59 13.99
CA TYR A 471 16.86 -24.33 13.68
C TYR A 471 16.75 -24.11 12.17
N THR A 472 15.52 -23.95 11.69
CA THR A 472 15.24 -23.57 10.30
C THR A 472 14.96 -22.07 10.22
N PRO A 473 15.94 -21.25 9.78
CA PRO A 473 15.75 -19.81 9.71
C PRO A 473 14.75 -19.44 8.62
N PRO A 474 13.84 -18.47 8.87
CA PRO A 474 12.98 -17.92 7.83
C PRO A 474 13.84 -17.19 6.80
N GLY A 475 13.58 -17.47 5.53
CA GLY A 475 14.33 -16.92 4.40
C GLY A 475 13.40 -16.43 3.28
N VAL A 476 13.99 -15.73 2.31
CA VAL A 476 13.27 -15.26 1.12
C VAL A 476 12.99 -16.43 0.16
N PHE A 477 13.90 -17.39 0.07
CA PHE A 477 13.81 -18.52 -0.87
C PHE A 477 13.34 -19.83 -0.24
N THR A 478 13.44 -19.96 1.09
CA THR A 478 13.16 -21.19 1.84
C THR A 478 12.49 -20.84 3.16
N GLY A 479 11.47 -21.61 3.58
CA GLY A 479 10.79 -21.37 4.86
C GLY A 479 10.12 -20.00 4.94
N PHE A 480 9.34 -19.66 3.91
CA PHE A 480 8.74 -18.35 3.77
C PHE A 480 7.63 -18.13 4.82
N SER A 481 7.80 -17.13 5.68
CA SER A 481 6.85 -16.79 6.76
C SER A 481 6.56 -15.28 6.79
N THR A 482 5.87 -14.79 7.83
CA THR A 482 5.67 -13.34 8.03
C THR A 482 7.02 -12.62 8.09
N THR A 483 8.01 -13.22 8.74
CA THR A 483 9.38 -12.70 8.83
C THR A 483 9.98 -12.46 7.43
N SER A 484 9.69 -13.34 6.47
CA SER A 484 10.20 -13.24 5.10
C SER A 484 9.71 -12.00 4.36
N TRP A 485 8.49 -11.51 4.64
CA TRP A 485 8.02 -10.23 4.09
C TRP A 485 8.86 -9.05 4.59
N GLY A 486 9.25 -9.05 5.87
CA GLY A 486 10.18 -8.05 6.41
C GLY A 486 11.53 -8.07 5.70
N LEU A 487 12.06 -9.27 5.39
CA LEU A 487 13.29 -9.44 4.61
C LEU A 487 13.16 -8.91 3.18
N VAL A 488 12.04 -9.20 2.51
CA VAL A 488 11.77 -8.71 1.15
C VAL A 488 11.70 -7.19 1.12
N VAL A 489 10.95 -6.57 2.05
CA VAL A 489 10.83 -5.10 2.13
C VAL A 489 12.20 -4.46 2.37
N ALA A 490 13.00 -5.01 3.29
CA ALA A 490 14.35 -4.53 3.56
C ALA A 490 15.29 -4.67 2.35
N LEU A 491 15.30 -5.84 1.72
CA LEU A 491 16.11 -6.12 0.53
C LEU A 491 15.75 -5.17 -0.62
N VAL A 492 14.47 -5.05 -0.96
CA VAL A 492 14.00 -4.16 -2.04
C VAL A 492 14.37 -2.72 -1.74
N SER A 493 14.20 -2.26 -0.50
CA SER A 493 14.56 -0.89 -0.10
C SER A 493 16.05 -0.61 -0.26
N VAL A 494 16.90 -1.57 0.13
CA VAL A 494 18.37 -1.48 -0.05
C VAL A 494 18.74 -1.50 -1.53
N LEU A 495 18.16 -2.40 -2.34
CA LEU A 495 18.43 -2.48 -3.77
C LEU A 495 18.01 -1.19 -4.50
N VAL A 496 16.82 -0.66 -4.20
CA VAL A 496 16.35 0.62 -4.76
C VAL A 496 17.31 1.75 -4.39
N ALA A 497 17.75 1.84 -3.12
CA ALA A 497 18.69 2.85 -2.70
C ALA A 497 20.04 2.75 -3.43
N VAL A 498 20.56 1.54 -3.62
CA VAL A 498 21.83 1.26 -4.30
C VAL A 498 21.77 1.57 -5.80
N VAL A 499 20.63 1.28 -6.46
CA VAL A 499 20.40 1.54 -7.88
C VAL A 499 20.16 3.04 -8.14
N LEU A 500 19.47 3.74 -7.25
CA LEU A 500 19.18 5.16 -7.41
C LEU A 500 20.36 6.07 -7.01
N ALA A 501 21.21 5.66 -6.06
CA ALA A 501 22.36 6.44 -5.61
C ALA A 501 23.25 7.01 -6.74
N PRO A 502 23.69 6.24 -7.77
CA PRO A 502 24.53 6.78 -8.85
C PRO A 502 23.83 7.79 -9.77
N LEU A 503 22.50 7.83 -9.75
CA LEU A 503 21.66 8.73 -10.55
C LEU A 503 21.32 10.02 -9.79
N CYS A 504 21.70 10.12 -8.52
CA CYS A 504 21.36 11.24 -7.65
C CYS A 504 22.50 12.27 -7.56
N ARG A 505 22.14 13.53 -7.25
CA ARG A 505 23.07 14.59 -6.85
C ARG A 505 23.90 14.17 -5.63
N PRO A 506 25.15 14.65 -5.46
CA PRO A 506 26.12 14.08 -4.51
C PRO A 506 25.64 14.03 -3.05
N ALA A 507 24.94 15.06 -2.56
CA ALA A 507 24.37 15.05 -1.20
C ALA A 507 23.30 13.95 -1.03
N ARG A 508 22.41 13.78 -2.02
CA ARG A 508 21.36 12.74 -2.01
C ARG A 508 21.95 11.34 -2.23
N ALA A 509 22.98 11.25 -3.08
CA ALA A 509 23.75 10.04 -3.33
C ALA A 509 24.55 9.56 -2.10
N ALA A 510 24.85 10.45 -1.14
CA ALA A 510 25.44 10.07 0.14
C ALA A 510 24.39 9.57 1.16
N ALA A 511 23.22 10.20 1.19
CA ALA A 511 22.16 9.87 2.14
C ALA A 511 21.46 8.54 1.86
N LEU A 512 21.21 8.18 0.60
CA LEU A 512 20.57 6.91 0.23
C LEU A 512 21.36 5.67 0.72
N PRO A 513 22.67 5.54 0.44
CA PRO A 513 23.48 4.44 0.96
C PRO A 513 23.59 4.45 2.48
N ALA A 514 23.58 5.62 3.13
CA ALA A 514 23.59 5.71 4.59
C ALA A 514 22.30 5.14 5.19
N GLY A 515 21.14 5.44 4.61
CA GLY A 515 19.87 4.80 4.99
C GLY A 515 19.88 3.28 4.76
N ALA A 516 20.44 2.82 3.63
CA ALA A 516 20.60 1.39 3.36
C ALA A 516 21.54 0.70 4.37
N ALA A 517 22.62 1.36 4.75
CA ALA A 517 23.57 0.88 5.76
C ALA A 517 22.89 0.66 7.11
N VAL A 518 21.95 1.53 7.52
CA VAL A 518 21.14 1.34 8.73
C VAL A 518 20.33 0.05 8.67
N VAL A 519 19.65 -0.23 7.55
CA VAL A 519 18.85 -1.45 7.39
C VAL A 519 19.73 -2.70 7.44
N VAL A 520 20.88 -2.68 6.76
CA VAL A 520 21.85 -3.79 6.77
C VAL A 520 22.48 -3.97 8.16
N LEU A 521 22.74 -2.89 8.89
CA LEU A 521 23.25 -2.96 10.27
C LEU A 521 22.24 -3.68 11.18
N VAL A 522 20.95 -3.35 11.10
CA VAL A 522 19.90 -4.04 11.85
C VAL A 522 19.84 -5.53 11.48
N ARG A 523 20.01 -5.87 10.20
CA ARG A 523 20.10 -7.27 9.75
C ARG A 523 21.29 -8.01 10.37
N VAL A 524 22.47 -7.40 10.42
CA VAL A 524 23.68 -8.00 11.01
C VAL A 524 23.56 -8.16 12.53
N LEU A 525 22.87 -7.23 13.20
CA LEU A 525 22.61 -7.30 14.64
C LEU A 525 21.66 -8.44 15.03
N GLU A 526 21.04 -9.14 14.07
CA GLU A 526 20.21 -10.30 14.37
C GLU A 526 20.98 -11.34 15.19
N LEU A 527 22.19 -11.75 14.77
CA LEU A 527 22.95 -12.79 15.49
C LEU A 527 23.13 -12.48 16.99
N PRO A 528 23.77 -11.37 17.40
CA PRO A 528 23.99 -11.11 18.82
C PRO A 528 22.70 -10.89 19.63
N LEU A 529 21.62 -10.42 18.99
CA LEU A 529 20.37 -10.10 19.69
C LEU A 529 19.42 -11.29 19.81
N THR A 530 19.62 -12.33 19.01
CA THR A 530 18.65 -13.43 18.88
C THR A 530 19.30 -14.81 18.97
N ALA A 531 20.61 -14.91 19.19
CA ALA A 531 21.32 -16.19 19.32
C ALA A 531 20.77 -17.09 20.43
N GLY A 532 20.06 -16.54 21.42
CA GLY A 532 19.38 -17.31 22.45
C GLY A 532 18.21 -18.17 21.96
N ARG A 533 17.79 -18.04 20.69
CA ARG A 533 16.63 -18.75 20.13
C ARG A 533 16.87 -20.25 19.88
N ALA A 534 18.12 -20.66 19.77
CA ALA A 534 18.49 -22.05 19.50
C ALA A 534 19.87 -22.38 20.09
N GLU A 535 19.99 -23.54 20.72
CA GLU A 535 21.29 -24.04 21.20
C GLU A 535 22.25 -24.26 20.04
N GLY A 536 23.53 -23.89 20.23
CA GLY A 536 24.54 -23.95 19.17
C GLY A 536 24.39 -22.90 18.07
N SER A 537 23.66 -21.80 18.32
CA SER A 537 23.54 -20.68 17.37
C SER A 537 24.91 -20.10 16.99
N GLY A 538 25.21 -20.10 15.70
CA GLY A 538 26.43 -19.59 15.12
C GLY A 538 26.19 -18.65 13.92
N PRO A 539 27.26 -18.00 13.43
CA PRO A 539 27.20 -17.08 12.30
C PRO A 539 26.93 -17.82 10.98
N GLY A 540 25.81 -17.49 10.33
CA GLY A 540 25.50 -17.96 8.99
C GLY A 540 26.20 -17.14 7.90
N PRO A 541 26.20 -17.62 6.64
CA PRO A 541 26.84 -16.92 5.51
C PRO A 541 26.22 -15.54 5.25
N GLY A 542 24.93 -15.34 5.56
CA GLY A 542 24.26 -14.04 5.42
C GLY A 542 24.86 -12.96 6.31
N LEU A 543 25.41 -13.30 7.48
CA LEU A 543 26.09 -12.34 8.37
C LEU A 543 27.31 -11.71 7.69
N TRP A 544 28.15 -12.54 7.06
CA TRP A 544 29.36 -12.11 6.39
C TRP A 544 29.06 -11.27 5.16
N CYS A 545 28.06 -11.68 4.37
CA CYS A 545 27.54 -10.85 3.27
C CYS A 545 27.01 -9.51 3.79
N GLY A 546 26.28 -9.49 4.91
CA GLY A 546 25.77 -8.28 5.54
C GLY A 546 26.87 -7.33 6.01
N LEU A 547 27.90 -7.83 6.69
CA LEU A 547 29.06 -7.05 7.12
C LEU A 547 29.81 -6.43 5.93
N ALA A 548 30.06 -7.22 4.90
CA ALA A 548 30.70 -6.73 3.68
C ALA A 548 29.82 -5.69 2.95
N CYS A 549 28.51 -5.93 2.86
CA CYS A 549 27.54 -5.00 2.28
C CYS A 549 27.56 -3.66 3.04
N LEU A 550 27.53 -3.71 4.37
CA LEU A 550 27.58 -2.53 5.24
C LEU A 550 28.82 -1.68 4.96
N VAL A 551 30.00 -2.31 4.88
CA VAL A 551 31.26 -1.61 4.56
C VAL A 551 31.18 -0.92 3.20
N ILE A 552 30.69 -1.61 2.15
CA ILE A 552 30.57 -1.02 0.81
C ILE A 552 29.57 0.14 0.80
N LEU A 553 28.43 0.03 1.48
CA LEU A 553 27.44 1.11 1.57
C LEU A 553 28.00 2.35 2.27
N LEU A 554 28.79 2.17 3.33
CA LEU A 554 29.47 3.27 4.02
C LEU A 554 30.54 3.92 3.14
N ILE A 555 31.33 3.13 2.39
CA ILE A 555 32.31 3.65 1.41
C ILE A 555 31.59 4.45 0.32
N MET A 556 30.46 3.92 -0.19
CA MET A 556 29.66 4.59 -1.22
C MET A 556 29.11 5.93 -0.72
N SER A 557 28.58 5.97 0.51
CA SER A 557 28.11 7.20 1.17
C SER A 557 29.24 8.22 1.33
N ALA A 558 30.39 7.81 1.87
CA ALA A 558 31.53 8.68 2.11
C ALA A 558 32.10 9.26 0.81
N PHE A 559 32.17 8.46 -0.26
CA PHE A 559 32.67 8.90 -1.55
C PHE A 559 31.74 9.94 -2.20
N ALA A 560 30.42 9.72 -2.13
CA ALA A 560 29.43 10.69 -2.59
C ALA A 560 29.48 12.00 -1.79
N ALA A 561 29.63 11.93 -0.45
CA ALA A 561 29.74 13.10 0.42
C ALA A 561 31.00 13.93 0.12
N ARG A 562 32.15 13.29 -0.07
CA ARG A 562 33.42 13.97 -0.39
C ARG A 562 33.37 14.73 -1.71
N ARG A 563 32.70 14.18 -2.72
CA ARG A 563 32.51 14.87 -4.01
C ARG A 563 31.59 16.08 -3.88
N GLY A 564 30.49 15.95 -3.16
CA GLY A 564 29.61 17.10 -2.90
C GLY A 564 30.33 18.24 -2.16
N ALA A 565 31.24 17.91 -1.23
CA ALA A 565 32.07 18.90 -0.55
C ALA A 565 33.14 19.54 -1.46
N ALA A 566 33.59 18.85 -2.51
CA ALA A 566 34.54 19.36 -3.48
C ALA A 566 33.88 20.26 -4.54
N GLU A 567 32.64 19.96 -4.93
CA GLU A 567 31.85 20.79 -5.86
C GLU A 567 31.32 22.08 -5.22
N ALA A 568 31.23 22.12 -3.88
CA ALA A 568 30.79 23.29 -3.12
C ALA A 568 31.93 24.27 -2.72
N ARG A 569 33.18 23.91 -3.00
CA ARG A 569 34.38 24.74 -2.80
C ARG A 569 34.85 25.28 -4.13
#